data_AF-A0A1D1ZTQ3-F1
#
_entry.id   AF-A0A1D1ZTQ3-F1
#
_cell.length_a   1.000
_cell.length_b   1.000
_cell.length_c   1.000
_cell.angle_alpha   90.00
_cell.angle_beta   90.00
_cell.angle_gamma   90.00
#
_symmetry.space_group_name_H-M   'P 1'
#
loop_
_entity.id
_entity.type
_entity.pdbx_description
1 polymer ?
#
loop_
_entity_poly.entity_id
_entity_poly.type
_entity_poly.pdbx_seq_one_letter_code
_entity_poly.pdbx_strand_id
1 'polypeptide(L)'
;MDLLGHTLPEIAREKAGIFKAGRPAITVPQPADAAAALEERAAVAGASLRVAPSLDTYADGTGSPLHIGLPGAHQRVNASLAIALARAWEEQRAAASPSTPVSARIEQLARCQLPSEYLRGLATVHWPGRGQIVHDPETTEAAPDSARLSFYLDGAHTAESTAVCADWFADCAAAWKTDAATTRHILVFNCQEERSPENLLTPLARVLAQRAVPIHHAFFVPPNSSYGKLGAREGPAELTWQSRLQAVWDSLPRTRAIALTGEPGAAPPLTLGKAAAATLPSASNGKSVLPCSAVLPTLQVRVRFGRADGVRCSASSISSHFWVAVARDGPI
;
A
#
# COMPACT_ATOMS: atom_id res chain seq x y z
N MET A 1 12.17 13.19 12.55
CA MET A 1 12.61 11.85 12.07
C MET A 1 13.91 11.58 12.82
N ASP A 2 13.81 11.41 14.14
CA ASP A 2 14.94 11.78 15.02
C ASP A 2 15.58 10.60 15.74
N LEU A 3 15.08 9.37 15.51
CA LEU A 3 15.53 8.18 16.25
C LEU A 3 16.72 7.47 15.60
N LEU A 4 16.86 7.54 14.28
CA LEU A 4 17.85 6.75 13.52
C LEU A 4 18.98 7.60 12.90
N GLY A 5 18.98 8.91 13.16
CA GLY A 5 19.87 9.87 12.51
C GLY A 5 19.19 10.69 11.42
N HIS A 6 19.91 11.72 10.95
CA HIS A 6 19.42 12.74 10.02
C HIS A 6 19.99 12.58 8.61
N THR A 7 20.98 11.71 8.42
CA THR A 7 21.60 11.43 7.13
C THR A 7 21.42 9.96 6.73
N LEU A 8 21.43 9.66 5.42
CA LEU A 8 21.35 8.28 4.94
C LEU A 8 22.45 7.37 5.54
N PRO A 9 23.72 7.82 5.65
CA PRO A 9 24.77 7.02 6.30
C PRO A 9 24.50 6.76 7.79
N GLU A 10 24.01 7.73 8.56
CA GLU A 10 23.65 7.51 9.98
C GLU A 10 22.55 6.46 10.11
N ILE A 11 21.49 6.59 9.31
CA ILE A 11 20.37 5.64 9.29
C ILE A 11 20.87 4.24 8.89
N ALA A 12 21.76 4.15 7.91
CA ALA A 12 22.36 2.89 7.50
C ALA A 12 23.20 2.24 8.61
N ARG A 13 24.03 3.02 9.33
CA ARG A 13 24.83 2.53 10.46
C ARG A 13 23.95 1.98 11.58
N GLU A 14 22.89 2.71 11.96
CA GLU A 14 21.95 2.24 12.99
C GLU A 14 21.26 0.94 12.59
N LYS A 15 20.78 0.85 11.34
CA LYS A 15 20.16 -0.39 10.83
C LYS A 15 21.16 -1.55 10.77
N ALA A 16 22.41 -1.30 10.42
CA ALA A 16 23.49 -2.29 10.41
C ALA A 16 23.93 -2.73 11.82
N GLY A 17 23.39 -2.13 12.88
CA GLY A 17 23.57 -2.60 14.26
C GLY A 17 23.15 -4.05 14.49
N ILE A 18 22.30 -4.61 13.61
CA ILE A 18 21.89 -6.03 13.67
C ILE A 18 22.95 -7.01 13.15
N PHE A 19 24.01 -6.53 12.49
CA PHE A 19 25.06 -7.40 11.94
C PHE A 19 25.78 -8.16 13.07
N LYS A 20 26.14 -9.42 12.80
CA LYS A 20 26.73 -10.33 13.79
C LYS A 20 27.99 -10.99 13.25
N ALA A 21 28.98 -11.14 14.13
CA ALA A 21 30.24 -11.79 13.83
C ALA A 21 30.04 -13.19 13.23
N GLY A 22 30.76 -13.50 12.16
CA GLY A 22 30.71 -14.79 11.46
C GLY A 22 29.39 -15.08 10.75
N ARG A 23 28.43 -14.15 10.72
CA ARG A 23 27.17 -14.29 9.98
C ARG A 23 27.20 -13.41 8.72
N PRO A 24 26.62 -13.86 7.60
CA PRO A 24 26.46 -13.02 6.43
C PRO A 24 25.40 -11.94 6.70
N ALA A 25 25.74 -10.70 6.38
CA ALA A 25 24.82 -9.61 6.20
C ALA A 25 24.48 -9.51 4.71
N ILE A 26 23.19 -9.38 4.38
CA ILE A 26 22.73 -9.31 3.00
C ILE A 26 21.89 -8.04 2.83
N THR A 27 22.20 -7.28 1.78
CA THR A 27 21.48 -6.08 1.40
C THR A 27 21.13 -6.13 -0.09
N VAL A 28 20.34 -5.18 -0.55
CA VAL A 28 20.14 -4.88 -1.98
C VAL A 28 21.03 -3.70 -2.38
N PRO A 29 21.16 -3.35 -3.67
CA PRO A 29 21.89 -2.14 -4.05
C PRO A 29 21.43 -0.91 -3.24
N GLN A 30 22.38 -0.19 -2.65
CA GLN A 30 22.14 1.01 -1.84
C GLN A 30 22.80 2.22 -2.50
N PRO A 31 22.35 3.45 -2.18
CA PRO A 31 23.13 4.66 -2.43
C PRO A 31 24.58 4.52 -1.90
N ALA A 32 25.55 5.11 -2.59
CA ALA A 32 26.96 4.87 -2.34
C ALA A 32 27.40 5.19 -0.89
N ASP A 33 26.86 6.26 -0.32
CA ASP A 33 27.13 6.70 1.05
C ASP A 33 26.53 5.76 2.11
N ALA A 34 25.32 5.25 1.87
CA ALA A 34 24.71 4.21 2.69
C ALA A 34 25.44 2.87 2.55
N ALA A 35 25.85 2.49 1.34
CA ALA A 35 26.62 1.26 1.08
C ALA A 35 27.95 1.27 1.85
N ALA A 36 28.70 2.37 1.79
CA ALA A 36 29.94 2.56 2.53
C ALA A 36 29.74 2.42 4.05
N ALA A 37 28.65 2.98 4.59
CA ALA A 37 28.29 2.82 6.00
C ALA A 37 27.96 1.37 6.38
N LEU A 38 27.29 0.61 5.51
CA LEU A 38 27.05 -0.82 5.73
C LEU A 38 28.35 -1.63 5.70
N GLU A 39 29.25 -1.34 4.76
CA GLU A 39 30.56 -2.00 4.65
C GLU A 39 31.44 -1.75 5.87
N GLU A 40 31.54 -0.49 6.31
CA GLU A 40 32.21 -0.09 7.54
C GLU A 40 31.66 -0.89 8.74
N ARG A 41 30.33 -0.93 8.89
CA ARG A 41 29.71 -1.61 10.02
C ARG A 41 29.87 -3.12 9.97
N ALA A 42 29.83 -3.72 8.78
CA ALA A 42 30.08 -5.15 8.58
C ALA A 42 31.51 -5.53 8.99
N ALA A 43 32.51 -4.71 8.60
CA ALA A 43 33.91 -4.91 8.99
C ALA A 43 34.08 -4.86 10.52
N VAL A 44 33.51 -3.84 11.19
CA VAL A 44 33.55 -3.71 12.66
C VAL A 44 32.85 -4.88 13.34
N ALA A 45 31.73 -5.36 12.80
CA ALA A 45 30.98 -6.48 13.37
C ALA A 45 31.62 -7.85 13.08
N GLY A 46 32.64 -7.95 12.22
CA GLY A 46 33.18 -9.21 11.75
C GLY A 46 32.19 -10.01 10.89
N ALA A 47 31.31 -9.32 10.16
CA ALA A 47 30.31 -9.90 9.27
C ALA A 47 30.75 -9.77 7.81
N SER A 48 30.36 -10.73 6.96
CA SER A 48 30.52 -10.56 5.50
C SER A 48 29.31 -9.84 4.92
N LEU A 49 29.50 -8.73 4.22
CA LEU A 49 28.42 -8.03 3.52
C LEU A 49 28.29 -8.55 2.09
N ARG A 50 27.08 -8.91 1.67
CA ARG A 50 26.76 -9.37 0.31
C ARG A 50 25.62 -8.53 -0.25
N VAL A 51 25.72 -8.16 -1.51
CA VAL A 51 24.60 -7.55 -2.25
C VAL A 51 23.85 -8.65 -2.99
N ALA A 52 22.54 -8.71 -2.80
CA ALA A 52 21.67 -9.65 -3.49
C ALA A 52 21.72 -9.40 -5.01
N PRO A 53 21.87 -10.45 -5.84
CA PRO A 53 21.76 -10.32 -7.29
C PRO A 53 20.40 -9.73 -7.70
N SER A 54 20.33 -9.08 -8.88
CA SER A 54 19.03 -8.68 -9.43
C SER A 54 18.15 -9.91 -9.62
N LEU A 55 16.84 -9.76 -9.42
CA LEU A 55 15.87 -10.83 -9.69
C LEU A 55 15.96 -11.31 -11.15
N ASP A 56 16.31 -10.41 -12.08
CA ASP A 56 16.45 -10.70 -13.51
C ASP A 56 17.65 -11.61 -13.84
N THR A 57 18.55 -11.82 -12.88
CA THR A 57 19.64 -12.80 -13.04
C THR A 57 19.14 -14.23 -12.95
N TYR A 58 17.96 -14.45 -12.36
CA TYR A 58 17.40 -15.77 -12.13
C TYR A 58 16.40 -16.15 -13.22
N ALA A 59 16.42 -17.42 -13.62
CA ALA A 59 15.46 -17.99 -14.57
C ALA A 59 14.60 -19.08 -13.92
N ASP A 60 13.36 -19.21 -14.40
CA ASP A 60 12.46 -20.34 -14.12
C ASP A 60 12.40 -21.35 -15.28
N GLY A 61 13.18 -21.14 -16.34
CA GLY A 61 13.20 -21.98 -17.54
C GLY A 61 12.10 -21.68 -18.56
N THR A 62 11.18 -20.73 -18.28
CA THR A 62 10.08 -20.36 -19.18
C THR A 62 10.44 -19.24 -20.17
N GLY A 63 11.53 -18.51 -19.91
CA GLY A 63 11.92 -17.33 -20.68
C GLY A 63 11.07 -16.09 -20.41
N SER A 64 10.12 -16.16 -19.48
CA SER A 64 9.30 -15.02 -19.05
C SER A 64 9.84 -14.40 -17.75
N PRO A 65 9.51 -13.13 -17.44
CA PRO A 65 9.82 -12.54 -16.15
C PRO A 65 9.22 -13.36 -15.00
N LEU A 66 9.99 -13.54 -13.93
CA LEU A 66 9.53 -14.25 -12.73
C LEU A 66 8.26 -13.59 -12.16
N HIS A 67 7.24 -14.42 -11.92
CA HIS A 67 6.00 -14.02 -11.29
C HIS A 67 6.16 -13.88 -9.76
N ILE A 68 5.68 -12.76 -9.22
CA ILE A 68 5.67 -12.46 -7.78
C ILE A 68 4.23 -12.18 -7.38
N GLY A 69 3.72 -12.84 -6.35
CA GLY A 69 2.34 -12.70 -5.88
C GLY A 69 2.03 -11.32 -5.27
N LEU A 70 3.04 -10.59 -4.81
CA LEU A 70 2.92 -9.21 -4.34
C LEU A 70 3.09 -8.21 -5.50
N PRO A 71 2.18 -7.25 -5.68
CA PRO A 71 2.27 -6.29 -6.76
C PRO A 71 3.25 -5.14 -6.46
N GLY A 72 3.69 -4.48 -7.54
CA GLY A 72 4.58 -3.31 -7.49
C GLY A 72 6.04 -3.63 -7.78
N ALA A 73 6.70 -2.76 -8.55
CA ALA A 73 8.07 -2.98 -9.02
C ALA A 73 9.10 -3.19 -7.88
N HIS A 74 8.92 -2.49 -6.76
CA HIS A 74 9.75 -2.63 -5.56
C HIS A 74 9.77 -4.07 -4.99
N GLN A 75 8.72 -4.86 -5.22
CA GLN A 75 8.66 -6.24 -4.76
C GLN A 75 9.66 -7.14 -5.49
N ARG A 76 10.15 -6.76 -6.67
CA ARG A 76 11.24 -7.47 -7.37
C ARG A 76 12.54 -7.42 -6.57
N VAL A 77 12.84 -6.26 -5.98
CA VAL A 77 14.00 -6.05 -5.12
C VAL A 77 13.83 -6.78 -3.78
N ASN A 78 12.63 -6.75 -3.21
CA ASN A 78 12.32 -7.53 -2.00
C ASN A 78 12.44 -9.05 -2.25
N ALA A 79 11.96 -9.53 -3.39
CA ALA A 79 12.06 -10.92 -3.79
C ALA A 79 13.52 -11.36 -3.98
N SER A 80 14.35 -10.53 -4.61
CA SER A 80 15.77 -10.86 -4.78
C SER A 80 16.51 -10.95 -3.45
N LEU A 81 16.20 -10.04 -2.51
CA LEU A 81 16.71 -10.11 -1.15
C LEU A 81 16.25 -11.38 -0.43
N ALA A 82 14.97 -11.74 -0.55
CA ALA A 82 14.42 -12.95 0.05
C ALA A 82 15.08 -14.23 -0.50
N ILE A 83 15.32 -14.32 -1.80
CA ILE A 83 16.05 -15.43 -2.44
C ILE A 83 17.48 -15.52 -1.86
N ALA A 84 18.19 -14.39 -1.77
CA ALA A 84 19.55 -14.35 -1.26
C ALA A 84 19.63 -14.77 0.23
N LEU A 85 18.65 -14.34 1.04
CA LEU A 85 18.52 -14.74 2.44
C LEU A 85 18.23 -16.23 2.60
N ALA A 86 17.28 -16.76 1.82
CA ALA A 86 16.92 -18.18 1.83
C ALA A 86 18.13 -19.05 1.42
N ARG A 87 18.84 -18.64 0.36
CA ARG A 87 20.09 -19.29 -0.08
C ARG A 87 21.14 -19.33 1.02
N ALA A 88 21.41 -18.19 1.66
CA ALA A 88 22.42 -18.12 2.72
C ALA A 88 22.06 -18.97 3.94
N TRP A 89 20.76 -19.11 4.24
CA TRP A 89 20.28 -20.01 5.28
C TRP A 89 20.47 -21.49 4.89
N GLU A 90 20.18 -21.85 3.64
CA GLU A 90 20.42 -23.19 3.11
C GLU A 90 21.91 -23.56 3.12
N GLU A 91 22.79 -22.64 2.71
CA GLU A 91 24.25 -22.82 2.77
C GLU A 91 24.72 -23.10 4.21
N GLN A 92 24.23 -22.36 5.20
CA GLN A 92 24.56 -22.58 6.60
C GLN A 92 24.04 -23.93 7.12
N ARG A 93 22.82 -24.32 6.72
CA ARG A 93 22.26 -25.62 7.10
C ARG A 93 23.03 -26.78 6.48
N ALA A 94 23.39 -26.67 5.21
CA ALA A 94 24.17 -27.69 4.51
C ALA A 94 25.54 -27.88 5.18
N ALA A 95 26.19 -26.80 5.61
CA ALA A 95 27.45 -26.87 6.35
C ALA A 95 27.32 -27.56 7.72
N ALA A 96 26.20 -27.37 8.42
CA ALA A 96 25.96 -27.99 9.74
C ALA A 96 25.45 -29.44 9.64
N SER A 97 24.60 -29.74 8.65
CA SER A 97 24.02 -31.05 8.41
C SER A 97 23.72 -31.21 6.91
N PRO A 98 24.65 -31.82 6.16
CA PRO A 98 24.48 -32.01 4.72
C PRO A 98 23.24 -32.85 4.41
N SER A 99 22.45 -32.41 3.44
CA SER A 99 21.35 -33.19 2.88
C SER A 99 21.30 -33.03 1.37
N THR A 100 20.97 -34.10 0.67
CA THR A 100 20.91 -34.12 -0.81
C THR A 100 19.95 -33.07 -1.36
N PRO A 101 18.72 -32.87 -0.82
CA PRO A 101 17.80 -31.87 -1.37
C PRO A 101 18.30 -30.42 -1.23
N VAL A 102 18.90 -30.08 -0.09
CA VAL A 102 19.43 -28.72 0.14
C VAL A 102 20.63 -28.46 -0.76
N SER A 103 21.53 -29.43 -0.90
CA SER A 103 22.72 -29.30 -1.75
C SER A 103 22.34 -29.11 -3.22
N ALA A 104 21.35 -29.88 -3.70
CA ALA A 104 20.84 -29.74 -5.06
C ALA A 104 20.23 -28.35 -5.34
N ARG A 105 19.48 -27.78 -4.39
CA ARG A 105 18.94 -26.42 -4.51
C ARG A 105 20.03 -25.35 -4.51
N ILE A 106 21.04 -25.49 -3.66
CA ILE A 106 22.20 -24.57 -3.65
C ILE A 106 22.91 -24.59 -5.01
N GLU A 107 23.15 -25.77 -5.58
CA GLU A 107 23.76 -25.89 -6.91
C GLU A 107 22.88 -25.28 -8.01
N GLN A 108 21.57 -25.49 -7.95
CA GLN A 108 20.63 -24.90 -8.90
C GLN A 108 20.67 -23.36 -8.84
N LEU A 109 20.66 -22.79 -7.62
CA LEU A 109 20.80 -21.35 -7.40
C LEU A 109 22.17 -20.81 -7.86
N ALA A 110 23.24 -21.60 -7.75
CA ALA A 110 24.56 -21.24 -8.26
C ALA A 110 24.60 -21.17 -9.79
N ARG A 111 23.72 -21.91 -10.48
CA ARG A 111 23.48 -21.81 -11.93
C ARG A 111 22.41 -20.78 -12.29
N CYS A 112 22.06 -19.88 -11.36
CA CYS A 112 21.03 -18.85 -11.55
C CYS A 112 19.64 -19.41 -11.90
N GLN A 113 19.33 -20.62 -11.45
CA GLN A 113 18.03 -21.24 -11.64
C GLN A 113 17.31 -21.32 -10.29
N LEU A 114 16.02 -20.97 -10.25
CA LEU A 114 15.25 -21.05 -9.01
C LEU A 114 14.66 -22.45 -8.80
N PRO A 115 14.85 -23.05 -7.61
CA PRO A 115 14.14 -24.25 -7.21
C PRO A 115 12.62 -24.06 -7.22
N SER A 116 11.88 -25.15 -7.42
CA SER A 116 10.42 -25.14 -7.47
C SER A 116 9.76 -24.56 -6.20
N GLU A 117 10.40 -24.76 -5.05
CA GLU A 117 9.95 -24.28 -3.75
C GLU A 117 10.06 -22.76 -3.64
N TYR A 118 11.12 -22.18 -4.22
CA TYR A 118 11.33 -20.73 -4.27
C TYR A 118 10.32 -20.10 -5.23
N LEU A 119 10.16 -20.68 -6.42
CA LEU A 119 9.15 -20.23 -7.40
C LEU A 119 7.74 -20.26 -6.82
N ARG A 120 7.37 -21.34 -6.12
CA ARG A 120 6.09 -21.44 -5.43
C ARG A 120 5.94 -20.35 -4.36
N GLY A 121 6.94 -20.17 -3.51
CA GLY A 121 6.92 -19.14 -2.46
C GLY A 121 6.76 -17.73 -3.03
N LEU A 122 7.47 -17.41 -4.11
CA LEU A 122 7.35 -16.14 -4.82
C LEU A 122 5.97 -15.97 -5.48
N ALA A 123 5.40 -17.03 -6.05
CA ALA A 123 4.11 -16.94 -6.71
C ALA A 123 2.93 -16.83 -5.72
N THR A 124 3.03 -17.45 -4.55
CA THR A 124 1.92 -17.53 -3.58
C THR A 124 2.06 -16.57 -2.41
N VAL A 125 3.11 -15.75 -2.35
CA VAL A 125 3.28 -14.79 -1.26
C VAL A 125 2.13 -13.78 -1.26
N HIS A 126 1.52 -13.63 -0.08
CA HIS A 126 0.47 -12.66 0.18
C HIS A 126 0.77 -11.99 1.53
N TRP A 127 0.67 -10.67 1.57
CA TRP A 127 0.99 -9.87 2.75
C TRP A 127 -0.12 -8.84 3.00
N PRO A 128 -0.97 -9.01 4.03
CA PRO A 128 -2.04 -8.07 4.34
C PRO A 128 -1.54 -6.62 4.47
N GLY A 129 -2.21 -5.68 3.80
CA GLY A 129 -1.85 -4.27 3.78
C GLY A 129 -0.63 -3.91 2.92
N ARG A 130 -0.20 -4.76 1.99
CA ARG A 130 0.83 -4.46 0.98
C ARG A 130 0.31 -4.78 -0.40
N GLY A 131 -0.17 -3.76 -1.12
CA GLY A 131 -0.81 -3.94 -2.41
C GLY A 131 -2.00 -4.92 -2.36
N GLN A 132 -2.76 -4.91 -1.27
CA GLN A 132 -3.82 -5.89 -1.05
C GLN A 132 -5.12 -5.41 -1.70
N ILE A 133 -5.78 -6.29 -2.45
CA ILE A 133 -7.10 -6.05 -3.05
C ILE A 133 -8.13 -6.89 -2.31
N VAL A 134 -9.23 -6.28 -1.88
CA VAL A 134 -10.36 -6.95 -1.26
C VAL A 134 -11.63 -6.56 -2.02
N HIS A 135 -12.30 -7.54 -2.61
CA HIS A 135 -13.59 -7.33 -3.26
C HIS A 135 -14.71 -7.48 -2.24
N ASP A 136 -15.72 -6.60 -2.28
CA ASP A 136 -16.89 -6.74 -1.41
C ASP A 136 -17.71 -7.96 -1.84
N PRO A 137 -17.82 -9.01 -1.00
CA PRO A 137 -18.54 -10.22 -1.36
C PRO A 137 -20.03 -9.98 -1.60
N GLU A 138 -20.63 -8.96 -0.99
CA GLU A 138 -22.06 -8.63 -1.18
C GLU A 138 -22.33 -8.03 -2.58
N THR A 139 -21.28 -7.52 -3.23
CA THR A 139 -21.37 -6.88 -4.55
C THR A 139 -20.67 -7.66 -5.66
N THR A 140 -20.08 -8.81 -5.33
CA THR A 140 -19.43 -9.71 -6.29
C THR A 140 -20.49 -10.63 -6.86
N GLU A 141 -20.87 -10.44 -8.13
CA GLU A 141 -21.71 -11.39 -8.86
C GLU A 141 -20.89 -12.66 -9.24
N ALA A 142 -21.38 -13.48 -10.17
CA ALA A 142 -20.84 -14.80 -10.49
C ALA A 142 -19.36 -14.86 -10.95
N ALA A 143 -18.65 -13.73 -11.09
CA ALA A 143 -17.23 -13.65 -11.46
C ALA A 143 -16.44 -12.66 -10.56
N PRO A 144 -15.15 -12.92 -10.24
CA PRO A 144 -14.32 -12.05 -9.38
C PRO A 144 -14.24 -10.58 -9.84
N ASP A 145 -14.23 -10.36 -11.16
CA ASP A 145 -14.11 -9.02 -11.76
C ASP A 145 -15.44 -8.24 -11.81
N SER A 146 -16.52 -8.82 -11.29
CA SER A 146 -17.87 -8.22 -11.29
C SER A 146 -18.20 -7.42 -10.03
N ALA A 147 -17.27 -7.38 -9.06
CA ALA A 147 -17.46 -6.66 -7.81
C ALA A 147 -17.78 -5.18 -8.05
N ARG A 148 -18.92 -4.71 -7.55
CA ARG A 148 -19.31 -3.28 -7.66
C ARG A 148 -18.54 -2.38 -6.69
N LEU A 149 -17.89 -2.97 -5.68
CA LEU A 149 -17.01 -2.31 -4.72
C LEU A 149 -15.74 -3.13 -4.49
N SER A 150 -14.58 -2.49 -4.66
CA SER A 150 -13.27 -3.07 -4.35
C SER A 150 -12.45 -2.12 -3.49
N PHE A 151 -11.71 -2.69 -2.55
CA PHE A 151 -10.81 -1.99 -1.64
C PHE A 151 -9.36 -2.28 -2.02
N TYR A 152 -8.57 -1.22 -2.15
CA TYR A 152 -7.13 -1.26 -2.42
C TYR A 152 -6.40 -0.74 -1.19
N LEU A 153 -5.69 -1.63 -0.51
CA LEU A 153 -5.16 -1.42 0.83
C LEU A 153 -3.64 -1.41 0.80
N ASP A 154 -3.04 -0.34 1.32
CA ASP A 154 -1.59 -0.26 1.49
C ASP A 154 -1.19 0.51 2.76
N GLY A 155 -0.12 0.06 3.40
CA GLY A 155 0.46 0.70 4.58
C GLY A 155 1.59 1.69 4.27
N ALA A 156 1.66 2.24 3.06
CA ALA A 156 2.63 3.26 2.65
C ALA A 156 2.64 4.46 3.62
N HIS A 157 3.82 4.83 4.09
CA HIS A 157 4.00 5.86 5.11
C HIS A 157 5.34 6.62 4.99
N THR A 158 5.92 6.61 3.79
CA THR A 158 7.05 7.45 3.37
C THR A 158 6.73 8.10 2.03
N ALA A 159 7.50 9.12 1.62
CA ALA A 159 7.30 9.79 0.33
C ALA A 159 7.46 8.81 -0.86
N GLU A 160 8.42 7.90 -0.77
CA GLU A 160 8.72 6.91 -1.79
C GLU A 160 7.64 5.82 -1.84
N SER A 161 7.26 5.27 -0.67
CA SER A 161 6.24 4.22 -0.61
C SER A 161 4.86 4.71 -1.04
N THR A 162 4.51 5.97 -0.78
CA THR A 162 3.24 6.56 -1.20
C THR A 162 3.19 6.78 -2.71
N ALA A 163 4.29 7.20 -3.35
CA ALA A 163 4.39 7.27 -4.80
C ALA A 163 4.20 5.88 -5.44
N VAL A 164 4.91 4.88 -4.92
CA VAL A 164 4.82 3.49 -5.40
C VAL A 164 3.42 2.91 -5.21
N CYS A 165 2.76 3.21 -4.10
CA CYS A 165 1.38 2.81 -3.84
C CYS A 165 0.41 3.44 -4.86
N ALA A 166 0.58 4.73 -5.16
CA ALA A 166 -0.22 5.42 -6.16
C ALA A 166 -0.03 4.84 -7.57
N ASP A 167 1.20 4.47 -7.94
CA ASP A 167 1.48 3.81 -9.23
C ASP A 167 0.82 2.43 -9.31
N TRP A 168 0.92 1.63 -8.24
CA TRP A 168 0.24 0.35 -8.15
C TRP A 168 -1.28 0.50 -8.29
N PHE A 169 -1.87 1.46 -7.57
CA PHE A 169 -3.30 1.73 -7.70
C PHE A 169 -3.67 2.18 -9.11
N ALA A 170 -2.84 2.99 -9.77
CA ALA A 170 -3.07 3.40 -11.14
C ALA A 170 -3.04 2.23 -12.13
N ASP A 171 -2.12 1.28 -11.96
CA ASP A 171 -2.08 0.05 -12.76
C ASP A 171 -3.37 -0.77 -12.56
N CYS A 172 -3.82 -0.92 -11.31
CA CYS A 172 -5.07 -1.60 -10.99
C CYS A 172 -6.30 -0.89 -11.58
N ALA A 173 -6.37 0.43 -11.46
CA ALA A 173 -7.46 1.23 -11.99
C ALA A 173 -7.53 1.13 -13.53
N ALA A 174 -6.39 1.10 -14.22
CA ALA A 174 -6.32 0.92 -15.66
C ALA A 174 -6.70 -0.50 -16.11
N ALA A 175 -6.37 -1.52 -15.32
CA ALA A 175 -6.76 -2.90 -15.59
C ALA A 175 -8.27 -3.15 -15.44
N TRP A 176 -8.96 -2.28 -14.70
CA TRP A 176 -10.39 -2.42 -14.47
C TRP A 176 -11.20 -1.98 -15.69
N LYS A 177 -11.76 -2.97 -16.41
CA LYS A 177 -12.58 -2.76 -17.61
C LYS A 177 -13.96 -2.18 -17.26
N THR A 178 -14.02 -0.88 -16.97
CA THR A 178 -15.26 -0.20 -16.61
C THR A 178 -15.44 1.11 -17.36
N ASP A 179 -16.70 1.56 -17.45
CA ASP A 179 -17.04 2.87 -17.99
C ASP A 179 -16.63 3.95 -16.99
N ALA A 180 -15.72 4.83 -17.43
CA ALA A 180 -15.24 5.97 -16.65
C ALA A 180 -16.37 6.87 -16.13
N ALA A 181 -17.53 6.92 -16.79
CA ALA A 181 -18.69 7.65 -16.32
C ALA A 181 -19.29 7.06 -15.04
N THR A 182 -19.16 5.74 -14.85
CA THR A 182 -19.76 5.00 -13.73
C THR A 182 -18.79 4.69 -12.59
N THR A 183 -17.49 4.74 -12.84
CA THR A 183 -16.48 4.39 -11.83
C THR A 183 -16.12 5.60 -10.97
N ARG A 184 -16.06 5.39 -9.65
CA ARG A 184 -15.71 6.38 -8.64
C ARG A 184 -14.55 5.87 -7.80
N HIS A 185 -13.40 6.51 -7.91
CA HIS A 185 -12.28 6.31 -6.97
C HIS A 185 -12.43 7.22 -5.75
N ILE A 186 -12.38 6.62 -4.57
CA ILE A 186 -12.55 7.26 -3.27
C ILE A 186 -11.28 6.99 -2.45
N LEU A 187 -10.55 8.05 -2.11
CA LEU A 187 -9.43 7.97 -1.18
C LEU A 187 -9.95 7.96 0.25
N VAL A 188 -9.48 7.05 1.09
CA VAL A 188 -9.55 7.14 2.55
C VAL A 188 -8.12 7.17 3.08
N PHE A 189 -7.77 8.19 3.85
CA PHE A 189 -6.38 8.41 4.25
C PHE A 189 -6.26 8.71 5.74
N ASN A 190 -5.23 8.14 6.36
CA ASN A 190 -4.73 8.60 7.65
C ASN A 190 -3.21 8.48 7.73
N CYS A 191 -2.62 9.25 8.65
CA CYS A 191 -1.26 9.03 9.13
C CYS A 191 -1.16 9.47 10.59
N GLN A 192 -0.11 9.04 11.29
CA GLN A 192 0.18 9.49 12.66
C GLN A 192 0.65 10.95 12.67
N GLU A 193 0.48 11.64 13.79
CA GLU A 193 0.77 13.08 13.94
C GLU A 193 2.26 13.43 13.83
N GLU A 194 3.15 12.47 14.11
CA GLU A 194 4.60 12.64 13.97
C GLU A 194 5.05 12.59 12.50
N ARG A 195 4.13 12.35 11.56
CA ARG A 195 4.39 12.37 10.12
C ARG A 195 4.02 13.72 9.53
N SER A 196 4.71 14.12 8.47
CA SER A 196 4.31 15.26 7.64
C SER A 196 3.29 14.77 6.61
N PRO A 197 2.04 15.26 6.65
CA PRO A 197 1.02 14.91 5.64
C PRO A 197 1.45 15.35 4.24
N GLU A 198 2.17 16.47 4.14
CA GLU A 198 2.67 17.03 2.89
C GLU A 198 3.63 16.04 2.21
N ASN A 199 4.51 15.40 2.99
CA ASN A 199 5.45 14.38 2.49
C ASN A 199 4.77 13.09 2.00
N LEU A 200 3.52 12.83 2.39
CA LEU A 200 2.78 11.63 2.02
C LEU A 200 1.76 11.89 0.90
N LEU A 201 0.97 12.97 1.01
CA LEU A 201 -0.10 13.29 0.08
C LEU A 201 0.43 13.92 -1.22
N THR A 202 1.52 14.69 -1.17
CA THR A 202 2.11 15.32 -2.37
C THR A 202 2.58 14.30 -3.42
N PRO A 203 3.47 13.33 -3.08
CA PRO A 203 3.89 12.32 -4.05
C PRO A 203 2.72 11.48 -4.56
N LEU A 204 1.77 11.16 -3.69
CA LEU A 204 0.55 10.44 -4.05
C LEU A 204 -0.27 11.17 -5.12
N ALA A 205 -0.66 12.42 -4.84
CA ALA A 205 -1.46 13.23 -5.75
C ALA A 205 -0.72 13.48 -7.07
N ARG A 206 0.61 13.67 -7.02
CA ARG A 206 1.45 13.85 -8.20
C ARG A 206 1.40 12.63 -9.12
N VAL A 207 1.60 11.42 -8.58
CA VAL A 207 1.57 10.19 -9.38
C VAL A 207 0.17 9.98 -9.96
N LEU A 208 -0.90 10.10 -9.15
CA LEU A 208 -2.27 9.98 -9.65
C LEU A 208 -2.59 11.00 -10.76
N ALA A 209 -2.06 12.23 -10.66
CA ALA A 209 -2.18 13.25 -11.71
C ALA A 209 -1.48 12.84 -13.01
N GLN A 210 -0.23 12.38 -12.90
CA GLN A 210 0.58 11.95 -14.04
C GLN A 210 -0.03 10.73 -14.74
N ARG A 211 -0.63 9.83 -13.96
CA ARG A 211 -1.31 8.62 -14.45
C ARG A 211 -2.76 8.87 -14.86
N ALA A 212 -3.24 10.12 -14.79
CA ALA A 212 -4.61 10.52 -15.11
C ALA A 212 -5.71 9.75 -14.35
N VAL A 213 -5.45 9.41 -13.09
CA VAL A 213 -6.41 8.70 -12.22
C VAL A 213 -7.16 9.72 -11.35
N PRO A 214 -8.46 9.97 -11.61
CA PRO A 214 -9.23 10.94 -10.83
C PRO A 214 -9.59 10.36 -9.46
N ILE A 215 -9.39 11.14 -8.39
CA ILE A 215 -9.95 10.86 -7.07
C ILE A 215 -11.20 11.72 -6.92
N HIS A 216 -12.36 11.09 -6.86
CA HIS A 216 -13.66 11.77 -6.84
C HIS A 216 -14.01 12.28 -5.44
N HIS A 217 -13.63 11.50 -4.42
CA HIS A 217 -13.82 11.84 -3.01
C HIS A 217 -12.58 11.45 -2.20
N ALA A 218 -12.22 12.27 -1.22
CA ALA A 218 -11.16 11.99 -0.26
C ALA A 218 -11.66 12.12 1.18
N PHE A 219 -11.47 11.08 1.99
CA PHE A 219 -11.92 11.02 3.37
C PHE A 219 -10.72 10.90 4.32
N PHE A 220 -10.65 11.82 5.28
CA PHE A 220 -9.58 11.85 6.28
C PHE A 220 -10.11 11.33 7.61
N VAL A 221 -9.50 10.25 8.09
CA VAL A 221 -9.98 9.49 9.26
C VAL A 221 -8.93 9.47 10.38
N PRO A 222 -9.33 9.25 11.64
CA PRO A 222 -8.38 9.09 12.73
C PRO A 222 -7.41 7.92 12.51
N PRO A 223 -6.16 8.06 12.99
CA PRO A 223 -5.18 6.96 12.96
C PRO A 223 -5.48 5.87 14.01
N ASN A 224 -6.42 6.12 14.92
CA ASN A 224 -6.71 5.22 16.03
C ASN A 224 -7.56 4.02 15.59
N SER A 225 -6.93 2.86 15.44
CA SER A 225 -7.61 1.55 15.39
C SER A 225 -7.54 0.86 16.75
N SER A 226 -8.57 0.98 17.58
CA SER A 226 -8.63 0.21 18.83
C SER A 226 -8.96 -1.26 18.52
N TYR A 227 -7.99 -2.15 18.78
CA TYR A 227 -8.02 -3.61 18.52
C TYR A 227 -9.22 -4.38 19.10
N GLY A 228 -9.99 -3.80 20.03
CA GLY A 228 -11.05 -4.51 20.76
C GLY A 228 -12.45 -3.90 20.65
N LYS A 229 -12.62 -2.72 20.03
CA LYS A 229 -13.94 -2.09 19.88
C LYS A 229 -13.98 -1.27 18.59
N LEU A 230 -14.75 -1.74 17.61
CA LEU A 230 -15.34 -0.91 16.56
C LEU A 230 -16.60 -0.21 17.12
N GLY A 231 -16.49 0.39 18.31
CA GLY A 231 -17.57 1.17 18.91
C GLY A 231 -17.55 2.58 18.33
N ALA A 232 -18.72 3.20 18.15
CA ALA A 232 -18.77 4.66 18.04
C ALA A 232 -18.01 5.24 19.24
N ARG A 233 -17.03 6.11 18.99
CA ARG A 233 -16.28 6.75 20.07
C ARG A 233 -17.29 7.61 20.85
N GLU A 234 -17.46 7.33 22.14
CA GLU A 234 -18.26 8.18 23.03
C GLU A 234 -17.44 9.43 23.36
N GLY A 235 -17.97 10.61 23.03
CA GLY A 235 -17.34 11.92 23.24
C GLY A 235 -16.96 12.64 21.94
N PRO A 236 -16.73 13.97 21.99
CA PRO A 236 -16.33 14.73 20.81
C PRO A 236 -14.98 14.22 20.32
N ALA A 237 -14.94 13.70 19.09
CA ALA A 237 -13.67 13.38 18.46
C ALA A 237 -12.92 14.70 18.23
N GLU A 238 -11.68 14.80 18.72
CA GLU A 238 -10.80 15.86 18.27
C GLU A 238 -10.42 15.58 16.81
N LEU A 239 -10.85 16.46 15.91
CA LEU A 239 -10.71 16.30 14.46
C LEU A 239 -9.70 17.28 13.84
N THR A 240 -8.95 17.99 14.67
CA THR A 240 -7.92 18.96 14.29
C THR A 240 -6.90 18.33 13.34
N TRP A 241 -6.41 17.15 13.67
CA TRP A 241 -5.46 16.43 12.84
C TRP A 241 -6.03 16.06 11.48
N GLN A 242 -7.22 15.46 11.44
CA GLN A 242 -7.85 15.09 10.16
C GLN A 242 -8.18 16.33 9.31
N SER A 243 -8.54 17.44 9.96
CA SER A 243 -8.77 18.72 9.28
C SER A 243 -7.48 19.27 8.65
N ARG A 244 -6.33 19.07 9.32
CA ARG A 244 -5.02 19.36 8.73
C ARG A 244 -4.72 18.47 7.52
N LEU A 245 -5.01 17.16 7.59
CA LEU A 245 -4.85 16.26 6.44
C LEU A 245 -5.69 16.73 5.24
N GLN A 246 -6.95 17.10 5.50
CA GLN A 246 -7.86 17.65 4.50
C GLN A 246 -7.33 18.95 3.89
N ALA A 247 -6.88 19.89 4.71
CA ALA A 247 -6.34 21.17 4.24
C ALA A 247 -5.11 20.98 3.34
N VAL A 248 -4.22 20.04 3.71
CA VAL A 248 -3.07 19.69 2.86
C VAL A 248 -3.56 19.13 1.52
N TRP A 249 -4.47 18.15 1.52
CA TRP A 249 -5.04 17.61 0.29
C TRP A 249 -5.69 18.67 -0.61
N ASP A 250 -6.49 19.55 -0.03
CA ASP A 250 -7.21 20.59 -0.78
C ASP A 250 -6.27 21.66 -1.35
N SER A 251 -5.07 21.82 -0.76
CA SER A 251 -4.03 22.73 -1.25
C SER A 251 -3.23 22.17 -2.44
N LEU A 252 -3.26 20.86 -2.66
CA LEU A 252 -2.50 20.23 -3.74
C LEU A 252 -3.12 20.56 -5.10
N PRO A 253 -2.31 20.72 -6.16
CA PRO A 253 -2.82 20.86 -7.52
C PRO A 253 -3.71 19.65 -7.82
N ARG A 254 -5.01 19.89 -7.97
CA ARG A 254 -5.97 18.82 -8.21
C ARG A 254 -5.55 18.11 -9.50
N THR A 255 -5.56 16.77 -9.49
CA THR A 255 -5.74 16.00 -10.72
C THR A 255 -6.90 16.67 -11.42
N ARG A 256 -6.71 17.21 -12.64
CA ARG A 256 -7.70 18.04 -13.32
C ARG A 256 -9.07 17.43 -13.06
N ALA A 257 -9.85 18.07 -12.19
CA ALA A 257 -11.26 17.83 -12.15
C ALA A 257 -11.65 18.11 -13.59
N ILE A 258 -12.20 17.11 -14.27
CA ILE A 258 -13.19 17.39 -15.28
C ILE A 258 -14.24 18.17 -14.50
N ALA A 259 -14.04 19.49 -14.42
CA ALA A 259 -15.09 20.43 -14.18
C ALA A 259 -16.16 19.97 -15.14
N LEU A 260 -17.29 19.55 -14.57
CA LEU A 260 -18.50 19.25 -15.28
C LEU A 260 -18.88 20.50 -16.09
N THR A 261 -18.24 20.71 -17.23
CA THR A 261 -18.78 21.48 -18.33
C THR A 261 -19.79 20.57 -18.97
N GLY A 262 -21.03 20.64 -18.50
CA GLY A 262 -22.13 19.92 -19.11
C GLY A 262 -23.27 19.65 -18.13
N GLU A 263 -24.20 20.62 -18.07
CA GLU A 263 -25.62 20.46 -17.73
C GLU A 263 -26.01 19.96 -16.31
N PRO A 264 -27.02 20.59 -15.67
CA PRO A 264 -27.58 20.14 -14.40
C PRO A 264 -28.40 18.86 -14.60
N GLY A 265 -27.74 17.71 -14.64
CA GLY A 265 -28.40 16.40 -14.51
C GLY A 265 -27.72 15.27 -15.26
N ALA A 266 -26.70 14.64 -14.68
CA ALA A 266 -26.26 13.29 -15.07
C ALA A 266 -25.27 12.64 -14.07
N ALA A 267 -25.65 12.52 -12.80
CA ALA A 267 -25.24 11.41 -11.92
C ALA A 267 -26.00 11.57 -10.59
N PRO A 268 -26.63 10.51 -10.03
CA PRO A 268 -27.20 10.61 -8.71
C PRO A 268 -26.09 10.88 -7.68
N PRO A 269 -26.29 11.78 -6.70
CA PRO A 269 -25.30 12.04 -5.67
C PRO A 269 -25.07 10.78 -4.84
N LEU A 270 -23.80 10.44 -4.59
CA LEU A 270 -23.43 9.47 -3.57
C LEU A 270 -23.97 9.96 -2.21
N THR A 271 -24.69 9.10 -1.50
CA THR A 271 -25.35 9.46 -0.23
C THR A 271 -24.71 8.69 0.94
N LEU A 272 -24.31 9.40 2.00
CA LEU A 272 -23.85 8.77 3.24
C LEU A 272 -25.04 8.19 4.01
N GLY A 273 -24.84 7.06 4.69
CA GLY A 273 -25.82 6.59 5.67
C GLY A 273 -26.03 7.62 6.80
N LYS A 274 -27.22 7.66 7.39
CA LYS A 274 -27.64 8.65 8.41
C LYS A 274 -26.60 8.91 9.52
N ALA A 275 -25.82 7.89 9.93
CA ALA A 275 -24.78 8.01 10.95
C ALA A 275 -23.53 8.80 10.50
N ALA A 276 -23.19 8.76 9.21
CA ALA A 276 -22.05 9.49 8.64
C ALA A 276 -22.46 10.81 7.97
N ALA A 277 -23.75 10.96 7.62
CA ALA A 277 -24.33 12.23 7.21
C ALA A 277 -24.49 13.23 8.37
N ALA A 278 -24.68 12.74 9.61
CA ALA A 278 -24.77 13.56 10.82
C ALA A 278 -23.46 14.31 11.17
N THR A 279 -22.35 13.95 10.53
CA THR A 279 -21.01 14.51 10.77
C THR A 279 -20.51 15.43 9.66
N LEU A 280 -21.29 15.64 8.59
CA LEU A 280 -21.00 16.63 7.55
C LEU A 280 -21.80 17.92 7.79
N PRO A 281 -21.26 19.11 7.48
CA PRO A 281 -22.03 20.35 7.55
C PRO A 281 -23.27 20.25 6.64
N SER A 282 -24.44 20.52 7.23
CA SER A 282 -25.75 20.43 6.59
C SER A 282 -25.81 21.24 5.29
N ALA A 283 -26.03 20.57 4.16
CA ALA A 283 -26.50 21.23 2.95
C ALA A 283 -28.03 21.41 3.06
N SER A 284 -28.49 22.65 3.12
CA SER A 284 -29.90 23.01 2.98
C SER A 284 -30.40 22.52 1.61
N ASN A 285 -31.15 21.40 1.60
CA ASN A 285 -32.10 20.91 0.57
C ASN A 285 -32.18 19.37 0.44
N GLY A 286 -31.94 18.60 1.51
CA GLY A 286 -32.41 17.20 1.61
C GLY A 286 -31.74 16.18 0.67
N LYS A 287 -30.76 16.60 -0.14
CA LYS A 287 -29.82 15.74 -0.88
C LYS A 287 -28.41 16.24 -0.56
N SER A 288 -27.70 15.55 0.33
CA SER A 288 -26.30 15.88 0.63
C SER A 288 -25.41 15.42 -0.52
N VAL A 289 -24.99 16.35 -1.39
CA VAL A 289 -23.90 16.09 -2.33
C VAL A 289 -22.64 15.84 -1.51
N LEU A 290 -21.99 14.70 -1.69
CA LEU A 290 -20.72 14.42 -1.03
C LEU A 290 -19.68 15.45 -1.47
N PRO A 291 -18.99 16.13 -0.54
CA PRO A 291 -17.90 17.03 -0.90
C PRO A 291 -16.75 16.25 -1.53
N CYS A 292 -15.91 16.91 -2.34
CA CYS A 292 -14.72 16.29 -2.93
C CYS A 292 -13.71 15.84 -1.86
N SER A 293 -13.73 16.46 -0.68
CA SER A 293 -12.95 16.06 0.49
C SER A 293 -13.79 16.23 1.78
N ALA A 294 -13.59 15.37 2.77
CA ALA A 294 -14.21 15.50 4.09
C ALA A 294 -13.39 14.82 5.20
N VAL A 295 -13.59 15.30 6.43
CA VAL A 295 -13.15 14.61 7.65
C VAL A 295 -14.25 13.69 8.15
N LEU A 296 -13.89 12.47 8.51
CA LEU A 296 -14.81 11.53 9.16
C LEU A 296 -14.26 11.19 10.56
N PRO A 297 -15.10 11.19 11.61
CA PRO A 297 -14.64 11.01 12.99
C PRO A 297 -14.23 9.58 13.34
N THR A 298 -14.48 8.61 12.46
CA THR A 298 -14.10 7.21 12.65
C THR A 298 -13.86 6.56 11.29
N LEU A 299 -13.15 5.43 11.30
CA LEU A 299 -13.02 4.54 10.13
C LEU A 299 -14.34 3.80 9.82
N GLN A 300 -15.39 3.93 10.64
CA GLN A 300 -16.72 3.39 10.33
C GLN A 300 -17.39 4.23 9.25
N VAL A 301 -16.86 4.15 8.04
CA VAL A 301 -17.48 4.74 6.87
C VAL A 301 -18.58 3.77 6.42
N ARG A 302 -19.83 4.08 6.75
CA ARG A 302 -20.98 3.51 6.03
C ARG A 302 -21.20 4.32 4.76
N VAL A 303 -20.54 3.92 3.68
CA VAL A 303 -20.90 4.39 2.34
C VAL A 303 -22.14 3.59 1.92
N ARG A 304 -23.25 4.28 1.63
CA ARG A 304 -24.47 3.65 1.12
C ARG A 304 -24.55 3.88 -0.38
N PHE A 305 -24.38 2.82 -1.16
CA PHE A 305 -24.74 2.80 -2.57
C PHE A 305 -26.16 2.23 -2.67
N GLY A 306 -27.18 3.10 -2.76
CA GLY A 306 -28.51 2.73 -3.29
C GLY A 306 -29.43 1.76 -2.53
N ARG A 307 -29.05 1.11 -1.42
CA ARG A 307 -30.00 0.37 -0.53
C ARG A 307 -29.99 0.86 0.92
N ALA A 308 -31.09 0.60 1.62
CA ALA A 308 -31.34 0.97 3.01
C ALA A 308 -30.32 0.37 4.01
N ASP A 309 -29.60 -0.67 3.60
CA ASP A 309 -28.56 -1.33 4.37
C ASP A 309 -27.20 -0.91 3.84
N GLY A 310 -26.41 -0.25 4.70
CA GLY A 310 -25.12 0.32 4.31
C GLY A 310 -23.98 -0.69 4.41
N VAL A 311 -23.02 -0.55 3.51
CA VAL A 311 -21.76 -1.33 3.53
C VAL A 311 -21.03 -1.02 4.83
N ARG A 312 -20.69 -2.06 5.60
CA ARG A 312 -19.86 -1.94 6.80
C ARG A 312 -18.43 -2.29 6.47
N CYS A 313 -17.54 -1.29 6.49
CA CYS A 313 -16.11 -1.56 6.48
C CYS A 313 -15.67 -1.95 7.90
N SER A 314 -15.16 -3.17 8.09
CA SER A 314 -14.41 -3.56 9.29
C SER A 314 -12.99 -3.94 8.88
N ALA A 315 -12.02 -3.21 9.41
CA ALA A 315 -10.61 -3.59 9.31
C ALA A 315 -10.06 -3.82 10.71
N SER A 316 -9.51 -5.01 10.94
CA SER A 316 -8.73 -5.32 12.12
C SER A 316 -7.26 -5.00 11.85
N SER A 317 -6.64 -4.22 12.76
CA SER A 317 -5.18 -4.16 12.97
C SER A 317 -4.34 -3.56 11.83
N ILE A 318 -3.87 -2.30 11.92
CA ILE A 318 -2.58 -1.79 11.39
C ILE A 318 -2.41 -0.29 11.76
N SER A 319 -1.19 0.18 12.05
CA SER A 319 -0.89 1.48 12.67
C SER A 319 -0.71 2.67 11.70
N SER A 320 -0.90 2.49 10.39
CA SER A 320 -0.84 3.55 9.36
C SER A 320 -1.53 3.06 8.08
N HIS A 321 -2.46 3.82 7.49
CA HIS A 321 -3.20 3.34 6.33
C HIS A 321 -3.43 4.38 5.22
N PHE A 322 -3.11 3.95 3.99
CA PHE A 322 -3.67 4.47 2.76
C PHE A 322 -4.72 3.47 2.24
N TRP A 323 -5.93 3.94 1.98
CA TRP A 323 -6.98 3.14 1.35
C TRP A 323 -7.47 3.85 0.11
N VAL A 324 -7.67 3.13 -0.98
CA VAL A 324 -8.54 3.61 -2.04
C VAL A 324 -9.67 2.60 -2.19
N ALA A 325 -10.89 3.06 -1.97
CA ALA A 325 -12.08 2.32 -2.32
C ALA A 325 -12.51 2.75 -3.73
N VAL A 326 -12.89 1.80 -4.56
CA VAL A 326 -13.44 2.11 -5.88
C VAL A 326 -14.82 1.48 -5.98
N ALA A 327 -15.79 2.29 -6.39
CA ALA A 327 -17.17 1.90 -6.50
C ALA A 327 -17.75 2.24 -7.87
N ARG A 328 -18.73 1.45 -8.34
CA ARG A 328 -19.45 1.70 -9.59
C ARG A 328 -20.89 2.18 -9.32
N ASP A 329 -21.32 3.22 -10.03
CA ASP A 329 -22.73 3.62 -10.12
C ASP A 329 -23.46 2.80 -11.21
N GLY A 330 -24.63 2.24 -10.87
CA GLY A 330 -25.53 1.60 -11.84
C GLY A 330 -26.84 1.14 -11.17
N PRO A 331 -27.98 1.15 -11.89
CA PRO A 331 -29.24 0.62 -11.35
C PRO A 331 -29.14 -0.90 -11.10
N ILE A 332 -29.94 -1.37 -10.13
CA ILE A 332 -30.14 -2.78 -9.78
C ILE A 332 -31.21 -3.36 -10.69
#